data_AF-A0A8S9HTM2-F1
#
_entry.id   AF-A0A8S9HTM2-F1
#
_cell.length_a   1.000
_cell.length_b   1.000
_cell.length_c   1.000
_cell.angle_alpha   90.00
_cell.angle_beta   90.00
_cell.angle_gamma   90.00
#
_symmetry.space_group_name_H-M   'P 1'
#
loop_
_entity.id
_entity.type
_entity.pdbx_description
1 polymer ?
#
loop_
_entity_poly.entity_id
_entity_poly.type
_entity_poly.pdbx_seq_one_letter_code
_entity_poly.pdbx_strand_id
1 'polypeptide(L)'
;MLLVVPAGKFAVRLGNEASIKQRLNVTKGMYYSLTFSAARTCAQDERLNISVAPDSGVIPIQTVYSSSGWDLYAWAFQAESNVAEIVIHNPGEEEDPACGPLIDGVAIKALYPPRPTNKNILKNGGFEEGPYLLPNSTTGVLIPPFIEDDHSPLPAWMVESLKAVKYVFFFKFEFSQFLGQCAI
;
A
#
# COMPACT_ATOMS: atom_id res chain seq x y z
N MET A 1 17.21 -14.69 9.19
CA MET A 1 17.02 -13.28 8.81
C MET A 1 16.55 -12.52 10.05
N LEU A 2 17.17 -11.39 10.41
CA LEU A 2 16.67 -10.53 11.48
C LEU A 2 15.77 -9.47 10.82
N LEU A 3 14.46 -9.55 11.03
CA LEU A 3 13.52 -8.55 10.55
C LEU A 3 13.25 -7.56 11.68
N VAL A 4 13.69 -6.32 11.49
CA VAL A 4 13.33 -5.21 12.39
C VAL A 4 11.95 -4.72 11.98
N VAL A 5 11.02 -4.73 12.92
CA VAL A 5 9.63 -4.29 12.70
C VAL A 5 9.61 -2.80 12.33
N PRO A 6 9.01 -2.40 11.20
CA PRO A 6 8.98 -1.00 10.75
C PRO A 6 8.26 -0.07 11.73
N ALA A 7 7.17 -0.52 12.35
CA ALA A 7 6.37 0.24 13.29
C ALA A 7 6.30 -0.45 14.66
N GLY A 8 6.92 0.17 15.67
CA GLY A 8 6.80 -0.29 17.05
C GLY A 8 7.65 -1.54 17.34
N LYS A 9 7.04 -2.57 17.94
CA LYS A 9 7.75 -3.75 18.49
C LYS A 9 7.20 -5.09 18.04
N PHE A 10 6.05 -5.11 17.36
CA PHE A 10 5.29 -6.34 17.10
C PHE A 10 4.79 -6.34 15.66
N ALA A 11 4.80 -7.51 15.04
CA ALA A 11 4.21 -7.77 13.73
C ALA A 11 3.37 -9.05 13.80
N VAL A 12 2.44 -9.21 12.88
CA VAL A 12 1.58 -10.39 12.78
C VAL A 12 2.03 -11.25 11.61
N ARG A 13 2.32 -12.53 11.85
CA ARG A 13 2.54 -13.51 10.77
C ARG A 13 1.24 -14.23 10.44
N LEU A 14 0.88 -14.28 9.17
CA LEU A 14 -0.23 -15.10 8.70
C LEU A 14 0.30 -16.48 8.31
N GLY A 15 -0.24 -17.54 8.90
CA GLY A 15 0.02 -18.92 8.45
C GLY A 15 -0.80 -19.26 7.20
N ASN A 16 -0.76 -20.53 6.79
CA ASN A 16 -1.54 -21.03 5.65
C ASN A 16 -3.03 -20.82 5.87
N GLU A 17 -3.72 -20.31 4.85
CA GLU A 17 -5.16 -19.99 4.88
C GLU A 17 -5.59 -19.06 6.03
N ALA A 18 -4.64 -18.36 6.67
CA ALA A 18 -4.93 -17.48 7.77
C ALA A 18 -5.46 -16.13 7.27
N SER A 19 -6.34 -15.50 8.05
CA SER A 19 -6.79 -14.13 7.78
C SER A 19 -6.91 -13.32 9.05
N ILE A 20 -6.64 -12.02 8.93
CA ILE A 20 -6.98 -11.02 9.94
C ILE A 20 -8.08 -10.13 9.40
N LYS A 21 -9.04 -9.79 10.27
CA LYS A 21 -10.22 -9.02 9.90
C LYS A 21 -10.44 -7.89 10.89
N GLN A 22 -10.76 -6.70 10.39
CA GLN A 22 -11.12 -5.55 11.23
C GLN A 22 -12.37 -4.86 10.66
N ARG A 23 -13.33 -4.60 11.54
CA ARG A 23 -14.51 -3.81 11.22
C ARG A 23 -14.30 -2.35 11.62
N LEU A 24 -14.56 -1.44 10.69
CA LEU A 24 -14.39 0.00 10.85
C LEU A 24 -15.64 0.75 10.43
N ASN A 25 -15.94 1.84 11.14
CA ASN A 25 -16.96 2.80 10.71
C ASN A 25 -16.37 3.69 9.61
N VAL A 26 -17.04 3.72 8.46
CA VAL A 26 -16.65 4.50 7.28
C VAL A 26 -17.86 5.29 6.77
N THR A 27 -17.63 6.21 5.84
CA THR A 27 -18.70 6.98 5.21
C THR A 27 -19.03 6.37 3.85
N LYS A 28 -20.27 5.93 3.66
CA LYS A 28 -20.73 5.41 2.37
C LYS A 28 -20.45 6.40 1.22
N GLY A 29 -19.93 5.89 0.12
CA GLY A 29 -19.59 6.63 -1.10
C GLY A 29 -18.20 7.28 -1.09
N MET A 30 -17.51 7.29 0.06
CA MET A 30 -16.13 7.80 0.15
C MET A 30 -15.11 6.76 -0.31
N TYR A 31 -14.01 7.25 -0.86
CA TYR A 31 -12.85 6.43 -1.21
C TYR A 31 -11.89 6.35 -0.03
N TYR A 32 -11.32 5.18 0.17
CA TYR A 32 -10.33 4.94 1.21
C TYR A 32 -9.10 4.29 0.60
N SER A 33 -7.93 4.64 1.14
CA SER A 33 -6.68 3.94 0.91
C SER A 33 -6.27 3.21 2.17
N LEU A 34 -6.03 1.91 2.04
CA LEU A 34 -5.42 1.05 3.03
C LEU A 34 -3.92 0.97 2.75
N THR A 35 -3.10 1.42 3.69
CA THR A 35 -1.65 1.25 3.66
C THR A 35 -1.24 0.24 4.71
N PHE A 36 -0.34 -0.69 4.39
CA PHE A 36 0.24 -1.60 5.37
C PHE A 36 1.65 -1.99 4.95
N SER A 37 2.49 -2.36 5.93
CA SER A 37 3.80 -2.94 5.64
C SER A 37 3.71 -4.45 5.60
N ALA A 38 4.34 -5.03 4.59
CA ALA A 38 4.50 -6.47 4.48
C ALA A 38 5.96 -6.85 4.27
N ALA A 39 6.36 -7.96 4.89
CA ALA A 39 7.64 -8.60 4.66
C ALA A 39 7.43 -10.05 4.25
N ARG A 40 8.27 -10.46 3.32
CA ARG A 40 8.42 -11.83 2.87
C ARG A 40 9.29 -12.59 3.86
N THR A 41 8.91 -13.82 4.20
CA THR A 41 9.72 -14.67 5.10
C THR A 41 10.43 -15.79 4.36
N CYS A 42 9.91 -16.25 3.22
CA CYS A 42 10.43 -17.41 2.50
C CYS A 42 10.63 -17.17 1.00
N ALA A 43 11.44 -18.00 0.33
CA ALA A 43 11.87 -17.80 -1.07
C ALA A 43 10.80 -18.16 -2.13
N GLN A 44 9.54 -18.35 -1.73
CA GLN A 44 8.40 -18.60 -2.63
C GLN A 44 7.62 -17.33 -2.98
N ASP A 45 6.72 -17.42 -3.96
CA ASP A 45 5.85 -16.34 -4.40
C ASP A 45 4.70 -16.14 -3.40
N GLU A 46 4.94 -15.33 -2.37
CA GLU A 46 3.93 -14.97 -1.37
C GLU A 46 2.93 -13.95 -1.97
N ARG A 47 1.62 -14.25 -1.90
CA ARG A 47 0.54 -13.35 -2.34
C ARG A 47 -0.39 -13.07 -1.17
N LEU A 48 -0.91 -11.85 -1.08
CA LEU A 48 -1.93 -11.47 -0.12
C LEU A 48 -3.22 -11.08 -0.81
N ASN A 49 -4.33 -11.64 -0.35
CA ASN A 49 -5.67 -11.21 -0.74
C ASN A 49 -6.15 -10.16 0.25
N ILE A 50 -6.47 -8.99 -0.28
CA ILE A 50 -7.08 -7.90 0.48
C ILE A 50 -8.51 -7.79 -0.01
N SER A 51 -9.47 -7.71 0.91
CA SER A 51 -10.86 -7.50 0.53
C SER A 51 -11.61 -6.60 1.49
N VAL A 52 -12.51 -5.81 0.91
CA VAL A 52 -13.55 -5.04 1.58
C VAL A 52 -14.78 -5.19 0.72
N ALA A 53 -15.76 -5.97 1.17
CA ALA A 53 -16.92 -6.30 0.33
C ALA A 53 -17.57 -5.05 -0.29
N PRO A 54 -17.78 -5.02 -1.62
CA PRO A 54 -17.59 -6.13 -2.59
C PRO A 54 -16.19 -6.24 -3.22
N ASP A 55 -15.32 -5.26 -3.00
CA ASP A 55 -14.02 -5.14 -3.65
C ASP A 55 -12.99 -6.12 -3.07
N SER A 56 -12.09 -6.62 -3.93
CA SER A 56 -10.94 -7.43 -3.53
C SER A 56 -9.77 -7.22 -4.48
N GLY A 57 -8.55 -7.28 -3.95
CA GLY A 57 -7.31 -7.17 -4.71
C GLY A 57 -6.28 -8.20 -4.26
N VAL A 58 -5.36 -8.57 -5.16
CA VAL A 58 -4.23 -9.46 -4.85
C VAL A 58 -2.93 -8.68 -4.92
N ILE A 59 -2.18 -8.69 -3.81
CA ILE A 59 -0.88 -8.03 -3.72
C ILE A 59 0.23 -9.08 -3.73
N PRO A 60 1.07 -9.12 -4.78
CA PRO A 60 2.25 -9.99 -4.80
C PRO A 60 3.38 -9.41 -3.93
N ILE A 61 3.87 -10.20 -2.97
CA ILE A 61 5.01 -9.89 -2.11
C ILE A 61 6.27 -10.58 -2.67
N GLN A 62 6.53 -10.34 -3.96
CA GLN A 62 7.60 -11.04 -4.69
C GLN A 62 8.96 -10.36 -4.55
N THR A 63 8.98 -9.03 -4.67
CA THR A 63 10.20 -8.24 -4.77
C THR A 63 10.25 -7.26 -3.61
N VAL A 64 11.27 -7.41 -2.77
CA VAL A 64 11.58 -6.38 -1.78
C VAL A 64 12.17 -5.19 -2.56
N TYR A 65 11.41 -4.11 -2.69
CA TYR A 65 11.86 -2.85 -3.29
C TYR A 65 12.73 -2.04 -2.32
N SER A 66 12.80 -2.48 -1.07
CA SER A 66 13.68 -1.96 -0.02
C SER A 66 14.82 -2.93 0.32
N SER A 67 15.88 -2.40 0.92
CA SER A 67 16.96 -3.21 1.49
C SER A 67 16.64 -3.74 2.91
N SER A 68 15.52 -3.33 3.52
CA SER A 68 15.17 -3.68 4.90
C SER A 68 14.40 -5.00 5.02
N GLY A 69 13.96 -5.58 3.91
CA GLY A 69 13.10 -6.77 3.90
C GLY A 69 11.60 -6.46 4.02
N TRP A 70 11.23 -5.18 4.16
CA TRP A 70 9.85 -4.71 4.30
C TRP A 70 9.49 -3.72 3.21
N ASP A 71 8.29 -3.83 2.66
CA ASP A 71 7.71 -2.82 1.78
C ASP A 71 6.36 -2.35 2.29
N LEU A 72 6.04 -1.11 1.97
CA LEU A 72 4.71 -0.55 2.20
C LEU A 72 3.89 -0.71 0.94
N TYR A 73 2.68 -1.24 1.09
CA TYR A 73 1.73 -1.40 0.01
C TYR A 73 0.52 -0.52 0.27
N ALA A 74 -0.04 0.05 -0.78
CA ALA A 74 -1.32 0.73 -0.76
C ALA A 74 -2.33 0.04 -1.67
N TRP A 75 -3.53 -0.15 -1.14
CA TRP A 75 -4.71 -0.59 -1.87
C TRP A 75 -5.85 0.40 -1.61
N ALA A 76 -6.80 0.50 -2.53
CA ALA A 76 -7.92 1.43 -2.39
C ALA A 76 -9.25 0.77 -2.69
N PHE A 77 -10.31 1.28 -2.07
CA PHE A 77 -11.67 0.81 -2.26
C PHE A 77 -12.66 1.96 -2.08
N GLN A 78 -13.87 1.79 -2.63
CA GLN A 78 -15.00 2.68 -2.36
C GLN A 78 -15.91 2.05 -1.30
N ALA A 79 -16.27 2.81 -0.27
CA ALA A 79 -17.13 2.30 0.79
C ALA A 79 -18.59 2.21 0.31
N GLU A 80 -19.11 1.00 0.10
CA GLU A 80 -20.52 0.77 -0.28
C GLU A 80 -21.52 0.86 0.89
N SER A 81 -21.00 0.79 2.12
CA SER A 81 -21.77 0.83 3.35
C SER A 81 -21.09 1.73 4.40
N ASN A 82 -21.78 2.03 5.51
CA ASN A 82 -21.20 2.81 6.62
C ASN A 82 -20.27 1.98 7.52
N VAL A 83 -20.15 0.67 7.24
CA VAL A 83 -19.25 -0.25 7.94
C VAL A 83 -18.45 -1.01 6.89
N ALA A 84 -17.13 -0.92 6.97
CA ALA A 84 -16.22 -1.71 6.14
C ALA A 84 -15.61 -2.82 6.98
N GLU A 85 -15.61 -4.04 6.45
CA GLU A 85 -14.87 -5.17 7.02
C GLU A 85 -13.64 -5.40 6.15
N ILE A 86 -12.48 -5.02 6.66
CA ILE A 86 -11.19 -5.18 5.98
C ILE A 86 -10.66 -6.56 6.32
N VAL A 87 -10.33 -7.34 5.30
CA VAL A 87 -9.75 -8.67 5.44
C VAL A 87 -8.41 -8.71 4.71
N ILE A 88 -7.36 -9.09 5.42
CA ILE A 88 -6.07 -9.45 4.84
C ILE A 88 -5.92 -10.95 5.03
N HIS A 89 -5.80 -11.68 3.92
CA HIS A 89 -5.81 -13.13 3.88
C HIS A 89 -4.60 -13.65 3.13
N ASN A 90 -3.96 -14.67 3.71
CA ASN A 90 -2.92 -15.45 3.06
C ASN A 90 -3.57 -16.71 2.45
N PRO A 91 -3.77 -16.77 1.12
CA PRO A 91 -4.24 -17.98 0.42
C PRO A 91 -3.12 -19.01 0.17
N GLY A 92 -1.90 -18.73 0.62
CA GLY A 92 -0.75 -19.60 0.40
C GLY A 92 -0.86 -20.89 1.19
N GLU A 93 -0.50 -21.99 0.53
CA GLU A 93 -0.22 -23.27 1.17
C GLU A 93 1.29 -23.54 1.10
N GLU A 94 2.02 -23.09 2.11
CA GLU A 94 3.46 -23.32 2.20
C GLU A 94 3.76 -24.61 2.97
N GLU A 95 4.76 -25.36 2.52
CA GLU A 95 5.16 -26.63 3.16
C GLU A 95 5.75 -26.41 4.57
N ASP A 96 6.46 -25.30 4.77
CA ASP A 96 7.02 -24.96 6.07
C ASP A 96 6.05 -24.07 6.86
N PRO A 97 5.52 -24.53 8.02
CA PRO A 97 4.61 -23.74 8.86
C PRO A 97 5.27 -22.50 9.49
N ALA A 98 6.59 -22.36 9.39
CA ALA A 98 7.29 -21.15 9.80
C ALA A 98 7.25 -20.03 8.73
N CYS A 99 6.89 -20.36 7.49
CA CYS A 99 6.73 -19.40 6.41
C CYS A 99 5.37 -18.68 6.50
N GLY A 100 5.30 -17.54 5.82
CA GLY A 100 4.09 -16.76 5.67
C GLY A 100 4.36 -15.25 5.74
N PRO A 101 3.50 -14.43 5.14
CA PRO A 101 3.70 -13.00 5.08
C PRO A 101 3.57 -12.39 6.48
N LEU A 102 4.51 -11.50 6.80
CA LEU A 102 4.47 -10.68 8.00
C LEU A 102 3.79 -9.35 7.69
N ILE A 103 2.89 -8.93 8.56
CA ILE A 103 2.12 -7.68 8.44
C ILE A 103 2.39 -6.80 9.65
N ASP A 104 2.63 -5.53 9.38
CA ASP A 104 2.79 -4.50 10.40
C ASP A 104 2.28 -3.14 9.88
N GLY A 105 2.03 -2.18 10.79
CA GLY A 105 1.80 -0.79 10.43
C GLY A 105 0.60 -0.57 9.51
N VAL A 106 -0.56 -1.13 9.86
CA VAL A 106 -1.80 -0.95 9.07
C VAL A 106 -2.40 0.42 9.36
N ALA A 107 -2.67 1.18 8.30
CA ALA A 107 -3.26 2.51 8.36
C ALA A 107 -4.33 2.65 7.28
N ILE A 108 -5.39 3.42 7.57
CA ILE A 108 -6.43 3.75 6.62
C ILE A 108 -6.56 5.27 6.52
N LYS A 109 -6.73 5.78 5.30
CA LYS A 109 -6.91 7.20 5.02
C LYS A 109 -8.08 7.39 4.05
N ALA A 110 -8.99 8.31 4.40
CA ALA A 110 -10.00 8.77 3.46
C ALA A 110 -9.34 9.61 2.36
N LEU A 111 -9.64 9.29 1.11
CA LEU A 111 -9.16 10.03 -0.06
C LEU A 111 -10.19 11.09 -0.44
N TYR A 112 -9.70 12.27 -0.81
CA TYR A 112 -10.53 13.38 -1.31
C TYR A 112 -10.13 13.72 -2.74
N PRO A 113 -10.66 13.00 -3.75
CA PRO A 113 -10.32 13.25 -5.15
C PRO A 113 -10.54 14.72 -5.53
N PRO A 114 -9.47 15.44 -5.95
CA PRO A 114 -9.59 16.84 -6.29
C PRO A 114 -10.52 17.04 -7.49
N ARG A 115 -11.37 18.05 -7.39
CA ARG A 115 -12.30 18.42 -8.48
C ARG A 115 -11.55 19.26 -9.52
N PRO A 116 -11.86 19.09 -10.82
CA PRO A 116 -11.28 19.93 -11.85
C PRO A 116 -11.77 21.37 -11.63
N THR A 117 -10.88 22.34 -11.83
CA THR A 117 -11.22 23.76 -11.70
C THR A 117 -11.11 24.45 -13.07
N ASN A 118 -11.72 25.62 -13.21
CA ASN A 118 -11.63 26.40 -14.45
C ASN A 118 -10.19 26.85 -14.78
N LYS A 119 -9.24 26.74 -13.83
CA LYS A 119 -7.84 27.10 -13.99
C LYS A 119 -6.92 25.91 -14.26
N ASN A 120 -7.30 24.72 -13.78
CA ASN A 120 -6.55 23.49 -13.99
C ASN A 120 -7.51 22.31 -14.15
N ILE A 121 -7.48 21.73 -15.35
CA ILE A 121 -8.32 20.58 -15.74
C ILE A 121 -7.66 19.27 -15.30
N LEU A 122 -6.33 19.25 -15.15
CA LEU A 122 -5.59 18.09 -14.66
C LEU A 122 -5.84 17.93 -13.16
N LYS A 123 -6.45 16.81 -12.79
CA LYS A 123 -6.73 16.47 -11.39
C LYS A 123 -5.50 15.86 -10.74
N ASN A 124 -5.23 16.23 -9.49
CA ASN A 124 -4.16 15.65 -8.67
C ASN A 124 -2.78 15.69 -9.36
N GLY A 125 -2.51 16.75 -10.15
CA GLY A 125 -1.31 16.84 -10.97
C GLY A 125 -0.01 16.93 -10.18
N GLY A 126 -0.09 17.37 -8.92
CA GLY A 126 1.04 17.40 -7.99
C GLY A 126 1.14 16.17 -7.10
N PHE A 127 0.25 15.18 -7.28
CA PHE A 127 0.11 14.01 -6.39
C PHE A 127 -0.06 14.39 -4.92
N GLU A 128 -0.75 15.51 -4.68
CA GLU A 128 -1.03 16.06 -3.36
C GLU A 128 -1.97 15.19 -2.52
N GLU A 129 -2.84 14.42 -3.18
CA GLU A 129 -3.72 13.44 -2.56
C GLU A 129 -3.27 12.02 -2.92
N GLY A 130 -3.19 11.14 -1.93
CA GLY A 130 -2.61 9.82 -2.07
C GLY A 130 -2.64 8.99 -0.78
N PRO A 131 -2.01 7.80 -0.78
CA PRO A 131 -2.05 6.87 0.35
C PRO A 131 -1.43 7.45 1.62
N TYR A 132 -1.74 6.84 2.77
CA TYR A 132 -1.11 7.23 4.03
C TYR A 132 0.37 6.85 4.04
N LEU A 133 1.21 7.76 4.52
CA LEU A 133 2.63 7.52 4.73
C LEU A 133 2.85 7.24 6.22
N LEU A 134 3.34 6.04 6.54
CA LEU A 134 3.68 5.72 7.92
C LEU A 134 4.78 6.67 8.43
N PRO A 135 4.64 7.24 9.64
CA PRO A 135 5.67 8.09 10.22
C PRO A 135 6.99 7.31 10.34
N ASN A 136 8.10 7.95 10.00
CA ASN A 136 9.47 7.39 9.94
C ASN A 136 9.77 6.47 8.75
N SER A 137 8.83 6.21 7.84
CA SER A 137 9.16 5.53 6.58
C SER A 137 9.88 6.48 5.63
N THR A 138 11.10 6.12 5.22
CA THR A 138 11.86 6.80 4.16
C THR A 138 11.63 6.17 2.79
N THR A 139 10.91 5.05 2.75
CA THR A 139 10.94 4.10 1.65
C THR A 139 9.70 4.18 0.78
N GLY A 140 8.90 5.24 0.84
CA GLY A 140 7.70 5.43 0.01
C GLY A 140 6.65 4.33 0.20
N VAL A 141 5.61 4.33 -0.64
CA VAL A 141 4.53 3.34 -0.64
C VAL A 141 4.33 2.80 -2.05
N LEU A 142 4.34 1.48 -2.20
CA LEU A 142 4.11 0.78 -3.45
C LEU A 142 2.61 0.77 -3.77
N ILE A 143 2.31 1.07 -5.02
CA ILE A 143 0.97 1.06 -5.59
C ILE A 143 0.98 -0.02 -6.67
N PRO A 144 0.21 -1.11 -6.48
CA PRO A 144 0.13 -2.18 -7.45
C PRO A 144 -0.49 -1.68 -8.77
N PRO A 145 -0.18 -2.35 -9.88
CA PRO A 145 -0.76 -2.00 -11.17
C PRO A 145 -2.27 -2.27 -11.22
N PHE A 146 -2.98 -1.45 -12.00
CA PHE A 146 -4.42 -1.52 -12.22
C PHE A 146 -4.77 -2.65 -13.21
N ILE A 147 -4.42 -3.90 -12.87
CA ILE A 147 -4.81 -5.08 -13.66
C ILE A 147 -5.94 -5.85 -12.96
N GLU A 148 -6.07 -5.71 -11.63
CA GLU A 148 -7.04 -6.44 -10.80
C GLU A 148 -7.89 -5.57 -9.87
N ASP A 149 -7.58 -4.28 -9.69
CA ASP A 149 -8.26 -3.39 -8.73
C ASP A 149 -9.13 -2.36 -9.46
N ASP A 150 -10.38 -2.14 -8.99
CA ASP A 150 -11.28 -1.13 -9.55
C ASP A 150 -10.93 0.30 -9.12
N HIS A 151 -10.09 0.44 -8.09
CA HIS A 151 -9.82 1.71 -7.42
C HIS A 151 -8.32 1.94 -7.21
N SER A 152 -7.87 3.16 -7.55
CA SER A 152 -6.47 3.57 -7.37
C SER A 152 -6.27 4.34 -6.06
N PRO A 153 -5.23 4.00 -5.27
CA PRO A 153 -4.78 4.82 -4.13
C PRO A 153 -4.32 6.23 -4.51
N LEU A 154 -4.11 6.52 -5.80
CA LEU A 154 -3.87 7.86 -6.34
C LEU A 154 -5.14 8.36 -7.04
N PRO A 155 -5.90 9.27 -6.41
CA PRO A 155 -7.08 9.82 -7.03
C PRO A 155 -6.79 10.44 -8.40
N ALA A 156 -7.63 10.10 -9.37
CA ALA A 156 -7.53 10.54 -10.77
C ALA A 156 -6.32 10.03 -11.58
N TRP A 157 -5.53 9.10 -11.03
CA TRP A 157 -4.43 8.44 -11.73
C TRP A 157 -4.60 6.92 -11.68
N MET A 158 -4.26 6.27 -12.78
CA MET A 158 -4.23 4.81 -12.89
C MET A 158 -2.79 4.36 -13.13
N VAL A 159 -2.36 3.29 -12.45
CA VAL A 159 -1.04 2.71 -12.66
C VAL A 159 -1.12 1.64 -13.74
N GLU A 160 -0.81 2.01 -14.98
CA GLU A 160 -0.76 1.07 -16.11
C GLU A 160 0.69 0.60 -16.33
N SER A 161 1.07 -0.49 -15.65
CA SER A 161 2.44 -1.00 -15.66
C SER A 161 2.47 -2.49 -15.37
N LEU A 162 3.53 -3.19 -15.80
CA LEU A 162 3.79 -4.58 -15.41
C LEU A 162 4.41 -4.69 -14.00
N LYS A 163 4.78 -3.56 -13.39
CA LYS A 163 5.42 -3.47 -12.07
C LYS A 163 4.77 -2.39 -11.23
N ALA A 164 4.79 -2.58 -9.92
CA ALA A 164 4.31 -1.57 -8.97
C ALA A 164 5.06 -0.24 -9.13
N VAL A 165 4.34 0.87 -8.93
CA VAL A 165 4.91 2.22 -8.89
C VAL A 165 5.04 2.66 -7.44
N LYS A 166 6.04 3.49 -7.16
CA LYS A 166 6.35 3.93 -5.80
C LYS A 166 5.93 5.38 -5.58
N TYR A 167 4.97 5.60 -4.69
CA TYR A 167 4.58 6.91 -4.20
C TYR A 167 5.58 7.38 -3.15
N VAL A 168 6.24 8.51 -3.39
CA VAL A 168 7.28 9.08 -2.52
C VAL A 168 6.92 10.51 -2.16
N PHE A 169 7.29 10.94 -0.96
CA PHE A 169 7.12 12.32 -0.51
C PHE A 169 8.46 12.93 -0.09
N PHE A 170 8.64 14.22 -0.38
CA PHE A 170 9.83 14.98 -0.02
C PHE A 170 9.78 15.46 1.44
N PHE A 171 9.93 14.56 2.42
CA PHE A 171 10.36 14.94 3.77
C PHE A 171 11.59 14.09 4.11
N LYS A 172 12.75 14.76 4.10
CA LYS A 172 14.14 14.24 4.14
C LYS A 172 14.69 13.65 2.83
N PHE A 173 14.93 14.52 1.85
CA PHE A 173 16.27 14.52 1.24
C PHE A 173 17.13 15.44 2.08
N GLU A 174 17.93 14.87 2.97
CA GLU A 174 19.11 15.58 3.46
C GLU A 174 20.04 15.68 2.24
N PHE A 175 20.16 16.89 1.71
CA PHE A 175 20.99 17.20 0.55
C PHE A 175 22.43 16.79 0.88
N SER A 176 22.88 15.67 0.33
CA SER A 176 24.30 15.42 0.13
C SER A 176 24.53 15.18 -1.35
N GLN A 177 25.10 16.20 -2.01
CA GLN A 177 25.85 16.14 -3.28
C GLN A 177 25.07 15.63 -4.51
N PHE A 178 24.78 16.38 -5.58
CA PHE A 178 25.46 17.49 -6.24
C PHE A 178 24.39 18.34 -6.95
N LEU A 179 24.35 19.65 -6.69
CA LEU A 179 23.80 20.61 -7.64
C LEU A 179 24.81 20.76 -8.77
N GLY A 180 24.70 19.93 -9.79
CA GLY A 180 25.20 20.24 -11.12
C GLY A 180 24.13 21.02 -11.87
N GLN A 181 24.19 22.35 -11.79
CA GLN A 181 23.45 23.23 -12.69
C GLN A 181 23.81 22.88 -14.14
N CYS A 182 22.81 22.58 -14.97
CA CYS A 182 22.87 22.91 -16.38
C CYS A 182 21.82 23.98 -16.63
N ALA A 183 22.28 25.24 -16.61
CA ALA A 183 21.63 26.34 -17.27
C ALA A 183 22.39 26.58 -18.59
N ILE A 184 21.61 26.78 -19.65
CA ILE A 184 21.97 27.10 -21.05
C ILE A 184 22.37 25.89 -21.90
#